data_AF-A0A939BRF9-F1
#
_entry.id   AF-A0A939BRF9-F1
#
_cell.length_a   1.000
_cell.length_b   1.000
_cell.length_c   1.000
_cell.angle_alpha   90.00
_cell.angle_beta   90.00
_cell.angle_gamma   90.00
#
_symmetry.space_group_name_H-M   'P 1'
#
loop_
_entity.id
_entity.type
_entity.pdbx_description
1 polymer ?
#
loop_
_entity_poly.entity_id
_entity_poly.type
_entity_poly.pdbx_seq_one_letter_code
_entity_poly.pdbx_strand_id
1 'polypeptide(L)'
;MTSPETGVTNQKIIEKIKTISSIAKDTIIMAGKMHSAGVHGDDLTSDLPLQMIEARADLHHIGDAGYQGLAVPENILAYSTAIRGRRHTHKQMAISINK
;
A
#
# COMPACT_ATOMS: atom_id res chain seq x y z
N MET A 1 1.96 10.71 6.32
CA MET A 1 2.21 11.32 7.64
C MET A 1 1.97 10.25 8.73
N THR A 2 2.18 10.58 10.00
CA THR A 2 2.00 9.73 11.19
C THR A 2 0.55 9.67 11.65
N SER A 3 -0.01 8.49 11.94
CA SER A 3 -1.18 8.38 12.80
C SER A 3 -0.72 8.66 14.25
N PRO A 4 -1.10 9.80 14.86
CA PRO A 4 -0.51 10.24 16.14
C PRO A 4 -0.80 9.29 17.31
N GLU A 5 -1.89 8.51 17.22
CA GLU A 5 -2.36 7.66 18.32
C GLU A 5 -1.66 6.30 18.43
N THR A 6 -1.01 5.80 17.37
CA THR A 6 -0.39 4.46 17.36
C THR A 6 1.14 4.48 17.21
N GLY A 7 1.73 5.60 16.83
CA GLY A 7 3.19 5.73 16.66
C GLY A 7 3.79 4.90 15.50
N VAL A 8 2.95 4.30 14.66
CA VAL A 8 3.35 3.46 13.51
C VAL A 8 3.49 4.33 12.25
N THR A 9 4.72 4.49 11.79
CA THR A 9 5.06 5.24 10.56
C THR A 9 5.31 4.30 9.39
N ASN A 10 5.15 4.80 8.16
CA ASN A 10 5.43 4.02 6.94
C ASN A 10 6.89 3.52 6.91
N GLN A 11 7.82 4.37 7.34
CA GLN A 11 9.24 4.03 7.45
C GLN A 11 9.48 2.87 8.42
N LYS A 12 8.88 2.92 9.61
CA LYS A 12 8.98 1.82 10.59
C LYS A 12 8.41 0.52 10.04
N ILE A 13 7.32 0.57 9.28
CA ILE A 13 6.75 -0.62 8.62
C ILE A 13 7.79 -1.21 7.65
N ILE A 14 8.38 -0.39 6.78
CA ILE A 14 9.40 -0.82 5.81
C ILE A 14 10.61 -1.46 6.53
N GLU A 15 11.14 -0.81 7.57
CA GLU A 15 12.27 -1.32 8.35
C GLU A 15 11.97 -2.69 8.98
N LYS A 16 10.75 -2.88 9.50
CA LYS A 16 10.31 -4.15 10.06
C LYS A 16 10.20 -5.23 8.99
N ILE A 17 9.63 -4.95 7.83
CA ILE A 17 9.56 -5.91 6.72
C ILE A 17 10.98 -6.34 6.33
N LYS A 18 11.90 -5.40 6.13
CA LYS A 18 13.31 -5.70 5.79
C LYS A 18 13.99 -6.57 6.83
N THR A 19 13.75 -6.29 8.10
CA THR A 19 14.32 -7.06 9.22
C THR A 19 13.76 -8.49 9.26
N ILE A 20 12.45 -8.65 9.09
CA ILE A 20 11.81 -9.98 9.07
C ILE A 20 12.28 -10.77 7.85
N SER A 21 12.31 -10.13 6.68
CA SER A 21 12.78 -10.72 5.43
C SER A 21 14.23 -11.18 5.48
N SER A 22 15.11 -10.53 6.26
CA SER A 22 16.52 -10.92 6.33
C SER A 22 16.73 -12.16 7.21
N ILE A 23 15.88 -12.34 8.22
CA ILE A 23 15.97 -13.44 9.19
C ILE A 23 15.20 -14.66 8.68
N ALA A 24 14.01 -14.47 8.12
CA ALA A 24 13.10 -15.55 7.74
C ALA A 24 12.77 -15.48 6.24
N LYS A 25 13.64 -16.07 5.42
CA LYS A 25 13.56 -16.00 3.94
C LYS A 25 12.39 -16.77 3.33
N ASP A 26 11.87 -17.77 4.05
CA ASP A 26 10.78 -18.66 3.62
C ASP A 26 9.43 -18.28 4.25
N THR A 27 9.32 -17.04 4.78
CA THR A 27 8.09 -16.52 5.39
C THR A 27 7.37 -15.58 4.44
N ILE A 28 6.03 -15.66 4.43
CA ILE A 28 5.17 -14.70 3.75
C ILE A 28 4.95 -13.50 4.67
N ILE A 29 5.22 -12.29 4.17
CA ILE A 29 5.04 -11.04 4.91
C ILE A 29 3.84 -10.28 4.35
N MET A 30 2.79 -10.15 5.16
CA MET A 30 1.69 -9.23 4.92
C MET A 30 1.96 -7.91 5.63
N ALA A 31 1.93 -6.80 4.89
CA ALA A 31 2.18 -5.49 5.46
C ALA A 31 1.27 -4.42 4.84
N GLY A 32 0.94 -3.42 5.64
CA GLY A 32 0.07 -2.34 5.21
C GLY A 32 -0.48 -1.54 6.39
N LYS A 33 -1.20 -0.47 6.08
CA LYS A 33 -1.84 0.37 7.09
C LYS A 33 -3.34 0.13 7.08
N MET A 34 -3.89 -0.10 8.28
CA MET A 34 -5.31 -0.38 8.52
C MET A 34 -6.12 0.89 8.82
N HIS A 35 -5.47 1.95 9.32
CA HIS A 35 -6.13 3.15 9.83
C HIS A 35 -5.58 4.38 9.09
N SER A 36 -6.48 5.15 8.48
CA SER A 36 -6.20 6.44 7.82
C SER A 36 -5.36 6.43 6.54
N ALA A 37 -5.56 5.48 5.62
CA ALA A 37 -5.15 5.68 4.23
C ALA A 37 -6.17 6.59 3.51
N GLY A 38 -6.26 7.87 3.89
CA GLY A 38 -7.04 8.87 3.13
C GLY A 38 -7.81 9.95 3.90
N VAL A 39 -7.63 10.14 5.22
CA VAL A 39 -8.51 11.07 5.98
C VAL A 39 -7.99 12.52 6.05
N HIS A 40 -6.69 12.79 5.88
CA HIS A 40 -6.16 14.16 5.73
C HIS A 40 -4.65 14.11 5.38
N GLY A 41 -4.26 14.45 4.16
CA GLY A 41 -2.83 14.60 3.78
C GLY A 41 -1.95 13.35 3.93
N ASP A 42 -2.57 12.19 4.16
CA ASP A 42 -1.97 10.86 4.28
C ASP A 42 -2.01 10.12 2.93
N ASP A 43 -1.81 10.87 1.85
CA ASP A 43 -1.50 10.27 0.56
C ASP A 43 -0.34 9.31 0.81
N LEU A 44 -0.57 8.05 0.48
CA LEU A 44 0.52 7.16 0.13
C LEU A 44 1.32 7.96 -0.89
N THR A 45 2.46 8.53 -0.45
CA THR A 45 3.46 9.06 -1.38
C THR A 45 3.58 8.01 -2.47
N SER A 46 3.51 8.39 -3.74
CA SER A 46 3.45 7.49 -4.89
C SER A 46 4.39 6.28 -4.80
N ASP A 47 5.46 6.45 -4.03
CA ASP A 47 6.56 5.52 -3.87
C ASP A 47 6.39 4.53 -2.72
N LEU A 48 5.43 4.69 -1.78
CA LEU A 48 5.28 3.73 -0.67
C LEU A 48 4.98 2.30 -1.15
N PRO A 49 4.06 2.08 -2.12
CA PRO A 49 3.86 0.75 -2.68
C PRO A 49 5.16 0.13 -3.19
N LEU A 50 5.97 0.92 -3.90
CA LEU A 50 7.25 0.46 -4.44
C LEU A 50 8.24 0.10 -3.32
N GLN A 51 8.37 0.97 -2.31
CA GLN A 51 9.25 0.72 -1.15
C GLN A 51 8.85 -0.55 -0.38
N MET A 52 7.56 -0.85 -0.27
CA MET A 52 7.09 -2.08 0.39
C MET A 52 7.39 -3.33 -0.45
N ILE A 53 7.25 -3.25 -1.77
CA ILE A 53 7.64 -4.33 -2.69
C ILE A 53 9.15 -4.59 -2.59
N GLU A 54 9.97 -3.53 -2.63
CA GLU A 54 11.43 -3.61 -2.48
C GLU A 54 11.84 -4.17 -1.11
N ALA A 55 11.07 -3.89 -0.08
CA ALA A 55 11.28 -4.44 1.26
C ALA A 55 10.95 -5.94 1.38
N ARG A 56 10.36 -6.55 0.33
CA ARG A 56 9.88 -7.93 0.28
C ARG A 56 8.59 -8.17 1.08
N ALA A 57 7.64 -7.23 1.00
CA ALA A 57 6.26 -7.53 1.34
C ALA A 57 5.60 -8.36 0.24
N ASP A 58 4.96 -9.45 0.61
CA ASP A 58 4.28 -10.35 -0.33
C ASP A 58 2.80 -9.98 -0.51
N LEU A 59 2.17 -9.53 0.57
CA LEU A 59 0.76 -9.16 0.58
C LEU A 59 0.59 -7.74 1.12
N HIS A 60 0.00 -6.87 0.30
CA HIS A 60 -0.20 -5.46 0.65
C HIS A 60 -1.61 -5.24 1.17
N HIS A 61 -1.72 -4.77 2.42
CA HIS A 61 -2.99 -4.41 3.03
C HIS A 61 -3.25 -2.90 2.87
N ILE A 62 -4.29 -2.56 2.13
CA ILE A 62 -4.80 -1.19 2.03
C ILE A 62 -6.12 -1.13 2.82
N GLY A 63 -6.04 -0.71 4.08
CA GLY A 63 -7.22 -0.61 4.93
C GLY A 63 -7.99 0.68 4.69
N ASP A 64 -9.32 0.55 4.66
CA ASP A 64 -10.25 1.65 4.83
C ASP A 64 -10.57 1.82 6.31
N ALA A 65 -10.41 3.05 6.81
CA ALA A 65 -11.11 3.49 8.01
C ALA A 65 -11.86 4.81 7.76
N GLY A 66 -12.29 5.08 6.51
CA GLY A 66 -12.84 6.37 6.09
C GLY A 66 -14.00 6.29 5.11
N TYR A 67 -13.82 5.70 3.93
CA TYR A 67 -14.79 5.68 2.82
C TYR A 67 -15.72 4.45 2.87
N GLN A 68 -16.33 4.19 4.02
CA GLN A 68 -17.25 3.05 4.23
C GLN A 68 -16.66 1.65 3.92
N GLY A 69 -15.38 1.43 4.15
CA GLY A 69 -14.70 0.16 3.84
C GLY A 69 -13.94 0.12 2.50
N LEU A 70 -13.90 1.21 1.72
CA LEU A 70 -13.10 1.41 0.52
C LEU A 70 -11.84 2.29 0.68
N ALA A 71 -10.69 1.74 0.30
CA ALA A 71 -9.48 2.54 0.08
C ALA A 71 -9.76 3.62 -0.99
N VAL A 72 -9.24 4.84 -0.78
CA VAL A 72 -9.40 5.91 -1.78
C VAL A 72 -8.80 5.50 -3.13
N PRO A 73 -9.42 5.86 -4.27
CA PRO A 73 -9.01 5.40 -5.60
C PRO A 73 -7.53 5.66 -5.92
N GLU A 74 -6.95 6.74 -5.41
CA GLU A 74 -5.56 7.12 -5.59
C GLU A 74 -4.60 6.06 -5.04
N ASN A 75 -4.94 5.49 -3.89
CA ASN A 75 -4.16 4.43 -3.28
C ASN A 75 -4.24 3.15 -4.11
N ILE A 76 -5.44 2.81 -4.58
CA ILE A 76 -5.65 1.65 -5.47
C ILE A 76 -4.85 1.82 -6.76
N LEU A 77 -4.85 3.02 -7.35
CA LEU A 77 -4.10 3.36 -8.56
C LEU A 77 -2.60 3.26 -8.34
N ALA A 78 -2.08 3.79 -7.23
CA ALA A 78 -0.66 3.75 -6.88
C ALA A 78 -0.17 2.29 -6.73
N TYR A 79 -0.89 1.48 -5.95
CA TYR A 79 -0.58 0.05 -5.78
C TYR A 79 -0.70 -0.73 -7.09
N SER A 80 -1.77 -0.52 -7.85
CA SER A 80 -1.96 -1.18 -9.14
C SER A 80 -0.82 -0.87 -10.10
N THR A 81 -0.39 0.39 -10.14
CA THR A 81 0.73 0.84 -10.98
C THR A 81 2.06 0.23 -10.54
N ALA A 82 2.34 0.21 -9.24
CA ALA A 82 3.58 -0.38 -8.71
C ALA A 82 3.66 -1.89 -8.95
N ILE A 83 2.55 -2.62 -8.76
CA ILE A 83 2.52 -4.09 -8.86
C ILE A 83 2.38 -4.57 -10.31
N ARG A 84 1.50 -3.93 -11.11
CA ARG A 84 1.11 -4.44 -12.45
C ARG A 84 1.61 -3.57 -13.60
N GLY A 85 2.14 -2.38 -13.31
CA GLY A 85 2.62 -1.42 -14.30
C GLY A 85 1.52 -0.55 -14.92
N ARG A 86 1.90 0.67 -15.33
CA ARG A 86 1.00 1.72 -15.86
C ARG A 86 0.09 1.25 -16.99
N ARG A 87 0.64 0.53 -17.98
CA ARG A 87 -0.11 0.05 -19.15
C ARG A 87 -1.26 -0.88 -18.75
N HIS A 88 -1.02 -1.81 -17.83
CA HIS A 88 -2.04 -2.74 -17.36
C HIS A 88 -3.12 -1.98 -16.60
N THR A 89 -2.72 -1.12 -15.66
CA THR A 89 -3.62 -0.34 -14.82
C THR A 89 -4.53 0.57 -15.64
N HIS A 90 -3.99 1.38 -16.54
CA HIS A 90 -4.78 2.26 -17.41
C HIS A 90 -5.72 1.47 -18.33
N LYS A 91 -5.27 0.34 -18.88
CA LYS A 91 -6.13 -0.52 -19.71
C LYS A 91 -7.33 -1.03 -18.93
N GLN A 92 -7.15 -1.49 -17.68
CA GLN A 92 -8.26 -1.98 -16.85
C GLN A 92 -9.24 -0.86 -16.51
N MET A 93 -8.75 0.34 -16.19
CA MET A 93 -9.63 1.49 -15.95
C MET A 93 -10.45 1.85 -17.20
N ALA A 94 -9.84 1.86 -18.38
CA ALA A 94 -10.55 2.15 -19.63
C ALA A 94 -11.62 1.08 -19.97
N ILE A 95 -11.34 -0.20 -19.71
CA ILE A 95 -12.31 -1.29 -19.93
C ILE A 95 -13.53 -1.15 -19.00
N SER A 96 -13.34 -0.63 -17.79
CA SER A 96 -14.41 -0.48 -16.80
C SER A 96 -15.56 0.45 -17.26
N ILE A 97 -15.30 1.33 -18.23
CA ILE A 97 -16.28 2.32 -18.73
C ILE A 97 -17.22 1.68 -19.77
N ASN A 98 -16.84 0.53 -20.34
CA ASN A 98 -17.55 -0.16 -21.42
C ASN A 98 -18.28 -1.44 -20.96
N LYS A 99 -18.62 -1.55 -19.67
CA LYS A 99 -19.40 -2.65 -19.10
C LYS A 99 -20.71 -2.13 -18.54
#